data_AF-A0A7V9TFV5-F1
#
_entry.id   AF-A0A7V9TFV5-F1
#
_cell.length_a   1.000
_cell.length_b   1.000
_cell.length_c   1.000
_cell.angle_alpha   90.00
_cell.angle_beta   90.00
_cell.angle_gamma   90.00
#
_symmetry.space_group_name_H-M   'P 1'
#
loop_
_entity.id
_entity.type
_entity.pdbx_description
1 polymer ?
#
loop_
_entity_poly.entity_id
_entity_poly.type
_entity_poly.pdbx_seq_one_letter_code
_entity_poly.pdbx_strand_id
1 'polypeptide(L)'
;MDARLRFVHTLLRAGDEARAREVLIPLEVREDLNREDTVNLAQLLMKGGRPGPALIQAYRALRRYPDDPAVQVACVMNVFYRMPGTGAVPAELFVRDEVVPDTWVKLRSADGEEVEYLILSEGPADIRHHELPASDQRAKVFLGRKEKDVVRLPPGAANEKEFVVVELKSALLHTFHDVMLSYPTRFPGRTDLQMVKVGEGESFDPWPVFRMILQAKEGARIALELYRDKQLPVGALAAGQGRSLRRTYLQLLYNPELPVYIEEPAPERLVESLAEAQKSAVVLTATGLATLQELDLLDLLPRLYERLLIPQSLMDELHREIAEWDEARAHGGYHTADVINGHGLSFREVTPEAIAVVQQQLGTLRGALLAMGEVVPRPLEAEPERREEARELIGASSSDAYVLAGNEIGLHADDLGLRRLAGWERNVAGFSTYALLQVAHERRLLSEDELRRHITRLIELGHTFLPIDAALLYRAIAEQGFQIEGPVLRLLDVLAHPAVIVESAVAVVVGAIRELALSPLGRGAVGAFTTIALDRLTGEREVASIVRLFAQQVNAALRLLPREHVVVQERISAFVDAKAK
;
A
#
# COMPACT_ATOMS: atom_id res chain seq x y z
N MET A 1 -9.47 16.46 -21.34
CA MET A 1 -10.22 16.81 -20.13
C MET A 1 -10.88 18.19 -20.20
N ASP A 2 -12.20 18.24 -20.03
CA ASP A 2 -12.99 19.47 -19.88
C ASP A 2 -12.39 20.39 -18.79
N ALA A 3 -12.42 21.71 -19.00
CA ALA A 3 -11.76 22.68 -18.11
C ALA A 3 -12.37 22.72 -16.70
N ARG A 4 -13.69 22.49 -16.57
CA ARG A 4 -14.36 22.42 -15.26
C ARG A 4 -14.02 21.12 -14.54
N LEU A 5 -13.98 19.99 -15.26
CA LEU A 5 -13.55 18.72 -14.68
C LEU A 5 -12.09 18.79 -14.18
N ARG A 6 -11.21 19.43 -14.94
CA ARG A 6 -9.84 19.76 -14.51
C ARG A 6 -9.82 20.57 -13.22
N PHE A 7 -10.62 21.63 -13.17
CA PHE A 7 -10.67 22.48 -11.99
C PHE A 7 -11.16 21.73 -10.74
N VAL A 8 -12.20 20.90 -10.86
CA VAL A 8 -12.67 20.05 -9.75
C VAL A 8 -11.57 19.07 -9.32
N HIS A 9 -10.90 18.40 -10.26
CA HIS A 9 -9.80 17.51 -9.93
C HIS A 9 -8.68 18.24 -9.17
N THR A 10 -8.32 19.45 -9.59
CA THR A 10 -7.32 20.28 -8.91
C THR A 10 -7.76 20.64 -7.49
N LEU A 11 -9.03 21.02 -7.29
CA LEU A 11 -9.57 21.33 -5.95
C LEU A 11 -9.54 20.11 -5.03
N LEU A 12 -9.95 18.94 -5.53
CA LEU A 12 -9.89 17.69 -4.75
C LEU A 12 -8.46 17.30 -4.39
N ARG A 13 -7.50 17.48 -5.31
CA ARG A 13 -6.07 17.24 -5.03
C ARG A 13 -5.50 18.21 -3.99
N ALA A 14 -5.99 19.45 -4.00
CA ALA A 14 -5.67 20.45 -2.98
C ALA A 14 -6.39 20.22 -1.64
N GLY A 15 -7.28 19.23 -1.53
CA GLY A 15 -8.08 18.97 -0.33
C GLY A 15 -9.24 19.96 -0.12
N ASP A 16 -9.55 20.82 -1.08
CA ASP A 16 -10.67 21.78 -1.02
C ASP A 16 -11.98 21.13 -1.47
N GLU A 17 -12.47 20.19 -0.67
CA GLU A 17 -13.68 19.43 -0.98
C GLU A 17 -14.96 20.29 -0.99
N ALA A 18 -14.99 21.35 -0.18
CA ALA A 18 -16.14 22.25 -0.11
C ALA A 18 -16.31 22.97 -1.45
N ARG A 19 -15.24 23.58 -1.95
CA ARG A 19 -15.26 24.28 -3.24
C ARG A 19 -15.38 23.32 -4.42
N ALA A 20 -14.78 22.13 -4.33
CA ALA A 20 -14.98 21.08 -5.33
C ALA A 20 -16.47 20.72 -5.45
N ARG A 21 -17.17 20.58 -4.31
CA ARG A 21 -18.62 20.35 -4.28
C ARG A 21 -19.40 21.51 -4.90
N GLU A 22 -19.06 22.77 -4.58
CA GLU A 22 -19.71 23.94 -5.19
C GLU A 22 -19.62 23.95 -6.72
N VAL A 23 -18.46 23.56 -7.27
CA VAL A 23 -18.25 23.44 -8.72
C VAL A 23 -18.98 22.23 -9.31
N LEU A 24 -19.14 21.15 -8.54
CA LEU A 24 -19.84 19.93 -8.94
C LEU A 24 -21.37 20.04 -8.91
N ILE A 25 -21.94 20.82 -7.99
CA ILE A 25 -23.39 21.03 -7.87
C ILE A 25 -24.06 21.40 -9.21
N PRO A 26 -23.55 22.37 -9.99
CA PRO A 26 -24.17 22.74 -11.27
C PRO A 26 -23.81 21.78 -12.44
N LEU A 27 -22.96 20.77 -12.23
CA LEU A 27 -22.62 19.82 -13.30
C LEU A 27 -23.72 18.77 -13.44
N GLU A 28 -24.42 18.81 -14.56
CA GLU A 28 -25.39 17.79 -14.94
C GLU A 28 -24.75 16.65 -15.74
N VAL A 29 -25.50 15.58 -15.95
CA VAL A 29 -25.13 14.47 -16.82
C VAL A 29 -24.87 14.99 -18.24
N ARG A 30 -23.80 14.53 -18.89
CA ARG A 30 -23.36 15.01 -20.21
C ARG A 30 -23.10 13.87 -21.19
N GLU A 31 -23.38 14.13 -22.46
CA GLU A 31 -23.21 13.17 -23.57
C GLU A 31 -22.10 13.58 -24.55
N ASP A 32 -21.70 14.85 -24.52
CA ASP A 32 -20.71 15.47 -25.41
C ASP A 32 -19.26 15.26 -24.96
N LEU A 33 -19.05 14.47 -23.91
CA LEU A 33 -17.73 14.18 -23.35
C LEU A 33 -17.03 13.04 -24.11
N ASN A 34 -15.69 13.08 -24.09
CA ASN A 34 -14.87 11.94 -24.55
C ASN A 34 -14.90 10.80 -23.51
N ARG A 35 -14.25 9.68 -23.83
CA ARG A 35 -14.19 8.47 -22.99
C ARG A 35 -13.76 8.79 -21.56
N GLU A 36 -12.62 9.43 -21.41
CA GLU A 36 -12.00 9.72 -20.12
C GLU A 36 -12.86 10.67 -19.29
N ASP A 37 -13.36 11.74 -19.92
CA ASP A 37 -14.16 12.77 -19.27
C ASP A 37 -15.54 12.26 -18.84
N THR A 38 -16.11 11.31 -19.59
CA THR A 38 -17.38 10.65 -19.24
C THR A 38 -17.24 9.88 -17.93
N VAL A 39 -16.16 9.09 -17.79
CA VAL A 39 -15.88 8.31 -16.57
C VAL A 39 -15.50 9.23 -15.41
N ASN A 40 -14.64 10.22 -15.67
CA ASN A 40 -14.22 11.18 -14.65
C ASN A 40 -15.42 11.96 -14.10
N LEU A 41 -16.35 12.42 -14.94
CA LEU A 41 -17.57 13.09 -14.47
C LEU A 41 -18.39 12.17 -13.56
N ALA A 42 -18.58 10.90 -13.90
CA ALA A 42 -19.33 9.95 -13.07
C ALA A 42 -18.68 9.78 -11.69
N GLN A 43 -17.36 9.60 -11.64
CA GLN A 43 -16.61 9.46 -10.39
C GLN A 43 -16.65 10.75 -9.56
N LEU A 44 -16.51 11.91 -10.19
CA LEU A 44 -16.54 13.21 -9.51
C LEU A 44 -17.94 13.50 -8.94
N LEU A 45 -19.01 13.19 -9.66
CA LEU A 45 -20.38 13.30 -9.15
C LEU A 45 -20.61 12.38 -7.94
N MET A 46 -20.08 11.15 -7.98
CA MET A 46 -20.16 10.23 -6.83
C MET A 46 -19.42 10.78 -5.62
N LYS A 47 -18.15 11.20 -5.80
CA LYS A 47 -17.35 11.85 -4.74
C LYS A 47 -17.98 13.14 -4.21
N GLY A 48 -18.68 13.88 -5.07
CA GLY A 48 -19.40 15.10 -4.72
C GLY A 48 -20.72 14.86 -3.97
N GLY A 49 -21.10 13.62 -3.67
CA GLY A 49 -22.34 13.29 -2.98
C GLY A 49 -23.59 13.37 -3.87
N ARG A 50 -23.44 13.23 -5.20
CA ARG A 50 -24.55 13.19 -6.17
C ARG A 50 -24.66 11.79 -6.81
N PRO A 51 -25.06 10.76 -6.05
CA PRO A 51 -25.04 9.38 -6.51
C PRO A 51 -26.00 9.09 -7.68
N GLY A 52 -27.19 9.73 -7.72
CA GLY A 52 -28.14 9.57 -8.83
C GLY A 52 -27.56 9.99 -10.19
N PRO A 53 -27.15 11.26 -10.36
CA PRO A 53 -26.48 11.72 -11.58
C PRO A 53 -25.21 10.92 -11.93
N ALA A 54 -24.43 10.53 -10.91
CA ALA A 54 -23.25 9.70 -11.11
C ALA A 54 -23.57 8.34 -11.73
N LEU A 55 -24.60 7.65 -11.23
CA LEU A 55 -25.06 6.36 -11.75
C LEU A 55 -25.59 6.49 -13.19
N ILE A 56 -26.31 7.57 -13.50
CA ILE A 56 -26.80 7.84 -14.87
C ILE A 56 -25.62 8.08 -15.82
N GLN A 57 -24.63 8.88 -15.41
CA GLN A 57 -23.44 9.13 -16.21
C GLN A 57 -22.61 7.84 -16.42
N ALA A 58 -22.46 7.02 -15.39
CA ALA A 58 -21.77 5.73 -15.47
C ALA A 58 -22.51 4.73 -16.37
N TYR A 59 -23.83 4.63 -16.27
CA TYR A 59 -24.66 3.83 -17.17
C TYR A 59 -24.44 4.22 -18.64
N ARG A 60 -24.41 5.53 -18.94
CA ARG A 60 -24.10 6.03 -20.28
C ARG A 60 -22.69 5.64 -20.73
N ALA A 61 -21.70 5.70 -19.84
CA ALA A 61 -20.34 5.28 -20.14
C ALA A 61 -20.27 3.79 -20.49
N LEU A 62 -20.93 2.92 -19.70
CA LEU A 62 -21.01 1.48 -19.93
C LEU A 62 -21.65 1.13 -21.28
N ARG A 63 -22.73 1.83 -21.65
CA ARG A 63 -23.40 1.62 -22.95
C ARG A 63 -22.58 2.13 -24.13
N ARG A 64 -21.83 3.21 -23.95
CA ARG A 64 -21.02 3.83 -25.03
C ARG A 64 -19.70 3.10 -25.26
N TYR A 65 -19.13 2.51 -24.22
CA TYR A 65 -17.83 1.84 -24.25
C TYR A 65 -17.91 0.42 -23.67
N PRO A 66 -18.76 -0.46 -24.25
CA PRO A 66 -18.99 -1.80 -23.71
C PRO A 66 -17.74 -2.70 -23.80
N ASP A 67 -16.82 -2.44 -24.73
CA ASP A 67 -15.61 -3.24 -24.91
C ASP A 67 -14.37 -2.66 -24.20
N ASP A 68 -14.54 -1.61 -23.38
CA ASP A 68 -13.44 -1.00 -22.63
C ASP A 68 -13.43 -1.47 -21.17
N PRO A 69 -12.50 -2.36 -20.78
CA PRO A 69 -12.47 -2.91 -19.42
C PRO A 69 -12.18 -1.84 -18.36
N ALA A 70 -11.41 -0.81 -18.70
CA ALA A 70 -11.10 0.27 -17.75
C ALA A 70 -12.35 1.10 -17.44
N VAL A 71 -13.20 1.35 -18.44
CA VAL A 71 -14.49 2.01 -18.24
C VAL A 71 -15.42 1.16 -17.38
N GLN A 72 -15.50 -0.15 -17.66
CA GLN A 72 -16.37 -1.05 -16.91
C GLN A 72 -15.98 -1.13 -15.42
N VAL A 73 -14.71 -1.39 -15.13
CA VAL A 73 -14.18 -1.44 -13.76
C VAL A 73 -14.39 -0.10 -13.06
N ALA A 74 -14.08 1.02 -13.72
CA ALA A 74 -14.26 2.33 -13.13
C ALA A 74 -15.72 2.63 -12.76
N CYS A 75 -16.69 2.25 -13.62
CA CYS A 75 -18.10 2.47 -13.34
C CYS A 75 -18.60 1.55 -12.22
N VAL A 76 -18.21 0.28 -12.20
CA VAL A 76 -18.64 -0.68 -11.18
C VAL A 76 -17.98 -0.37 -9.83
N MET A 77 -16.65 -0.32 -9.80
CA MET A 77 -15.87 -0.21 -8.56
C MET A 77 -15.91 1.20 -7.98
N ASN A 78 -15.80 2.25 -8.81
CA ASN A 78 -15.65 3.62 -8.29
C ASN A 78 -16.96 4.41 -8.25
N VAL A 79 -18.05 3.89 -8.84
CA VAL A 79 -19.38 4.52 -8.82
C VAL A 79 -20.39 3.58 -8.15
N PHE A 80 -20.69 2.43 -8.74
CA PHE A 80 -21.77 1.56 -8.23
C PHE A 80 -21.52 1.04 -6.80
N TYR A 81 -20.34 0.46 -6.52
CA TYR A 81 -20.03 -0.04 -5.18
C TYR A 81 -19.78 1.03 -4.12
N ARG A 82 -19.55 2.29 -4.54
CA ARG A 82 -19.38 3.43 -3.63
C ARG A 82 -20.67 4.19 -3.36
N MET A 83 -21.79 3.72 -3.91
CA MET A 83 -23.07 4.37 -3.65
C MET A 83 -23.42 4.27 -2.16
N PRO A 84 -23.90 5.35 -1.53
CA PRO A 84 -24.44 5.28 -0.19
C PRO A 84 -25.63 4.31 -0.15
N GLY A 85 -26.01 3.84 1.04
CA GLY A 85 -27.13 2.91 1.21
C GLY A 85 -28.39 3.34 0.44
N THR A 86 -29.21 2.37 0.05
CA THR A 86 -30.31 2.54 -0.95
C THR A 86 -31.29 3.68 -0.67
N GLY A 87 -31.40 4.16 0.58
CA GLY A 87 -32.22 5.33 0.92
C GLY A 87 -31.69 6.69 0.44
N ALA A 88 -30.44 6.77 -0.03
CA ALA A 88 -29.81 8.01 -0.52
C ALA A 88 -29.87 8.17 -2.05
N VAL A 89 -30.48 7.21 -2.75
CA VAL A 89 -30.63 7.18 -4.21
C VAL A 89 -32.11 6.94 -4.54
N PRO A 90 -32.69 7.66 -5.52
CA PRO A 90 -34.08 7.43 -5.94
C PRO A 90 -34.32 5.95 -6.28
N ALA A 91 -35.35 5.34 -5.68
CA ALA A 91 -35.65 3.92 -5.84
C ALA A 91 -35.95 3.53 -7.30
N GLU A 92 -36.47 4.49 -8.08
CA GLU A 92 -36.80 4.36 -9.49
C GLU A 92 -35.57 4.08 -10.37
N LEU A 93 -34.36 4.40 -9.88
CA LEU A 93 -33.10 4.04 -10.54
C LEU A 93 -32.79 2.55 -10.46
N PHE A 94 -33.48 1.79 -9.60
CA PHE A 94 -33.23 0.36 -9.38
C PHE A 94 -34.46 -0.49 -9.68
N VAL A 95 -35.61 -0.12 -9.11
CA VAL A 95 -36.84 -0.90 -9.13
C VAL A 95 -37.85 -0.26 -10.09
N ARG A 96 -38.60 -1.12 -10.79
CA ARG A 96 -39.69 -0.72 -11.68
C ARG A 96 -40.91 -1.58 -11.39
N ASP A 97 -42.02 -0.94 -11.01
CA ASP A 97 -43.28 -1.64 -10.72
C ASP A 97 -44.06 -2.03 -11.99
N GLU A 98 -43.72 -1.38 -13.11
CA GLU A 98 -44.29 -1.66 -14.42
C GLU A 98 -43.24 -1.40 -15.51
N VAL A 99 -43.44 -2.01 -16.67
CA VAL A 99 -42.60 -1.79 -17.83
C VAL A 99 -42.89 -0.40 -18.43
N VAL A 100 -41.93 0.50 -18.26
CA VAL A 100 -41.86 1.81 -18.90
C VAL A 100 -40.58 1.87 -19.75
N PRO A 101 -40.35 2.93 -20.53
CA PRO A 101 -39.03 3.13 -21.13
C PRO A 101 -37.91 3.10 -20.07
N ASP A 102 -36.78 2.51 -20.45
CA ASP A 102 -35.63 2.18 -19.59
C ASP A 102 -35.92 1.12 -18.51
N THR A 103 -36.65 0.08 -18.91
CA THR A 103 -36.93 -1.12 -18.10
C THR A 103 -36.39 -2.38 -18.79
N TRP A 104 -35.68 -3.20 -18.03
CA TRP A 104 -35.36 -4.58 -18.39
C TRP A 104 -36.45 -5.50 -17.84
N VAL A 105 -36.91 -6.42 -18.68
CA VAL A 105 -37.98 -7.38 -18.36
C VAL A 105 -37.51 -8.80 -18.60
N LYS A 106 -37.70 -9.67 -17.60
CA LYS A 106 -37.50 -11.11 -17.73
C LYS A 106 -38.83 -11.84 -17.78
N LEU A 107 -38.92 -12.76 -18.72
CA LEU A 107 -40.11 -13.54 -19.03
C LEU A 107 -39.82 -15.02 -18.84
N ARG A 108 -40.80 -15.77 -18.34
CA ARG A 108 -40.72 -17.24 -18.23
C ARG A 108 -42.00 -17.89 -18.72
N SER A 109 -41.88 -18.88 -19.59
CA SER A 109 -43.02 -19.69 -20.04
C SER A 109 -43.27 -20.90 -19.14
N ALA A 110 -44.41 -21.56 -19.34
CA ALA A 110 -44.81 -22.74 -18.57
C ALA A 110 -43.86 -23.95 -18.73
N ASP A 111 -43.16 -24.06 -19.87
CA ASP A 111 -42.15 -25.10 -20.14
C ASP A 111 -40.74 -24.70 -19.67
N GLY A 112 -40.59 -23.57 -18.98
CA GLY A 112 -39.34 -23.14 -18.35
C GLY A 112 -38.38 -22.37 -19.27
N GLU A 113 -38.78 -22.03 -20.50
CA GLU A 113 -38.02 -21.13 -21.35
C GLU A 113 -37.99 -19.72 -20.74
N GLU A 114 -36.80 -19.12 -20.69
CA GLU A 114 -36.60 -17.75 -20.22
C GLU A 114 -36.14 -16.86 -21.36
N VAL A 115 -36.77 -15.70 -21.50
CA VAL A 115 -36.40 -14.68 -22.48
C VAL A 115 -36.37 -13.33 -21.78
N GLU A 116 -35.43 -12.48 -22.17
CA GLU A 116 -35.27 -11.14 -21.63
C GLU A 116 -35.25 -10.09 -22.73
N TYR A 117 -35.74 -8.89 -22.39
CA TYR A 117 -35.76 -7.73 -23.27
C TYR A 117 -35.38 -6.47 -22.49
N LEU A 118 -34.67 -5.55 -23.15
CA LEU A 118 -34.37 -4.23 -22.63
C LEU A 118 -35.14 -3.18 -23.43
N ILE A 119 -36.08 -2.47 -22.79
CA ILE A 119 -36.88 -1.44 -23.44
C ILE A 119 -36.24 -0.08 -23.19
N LEU A 120 -35.80 0.60 -24.24
CA LEU A 120 -35.02 1.84 -24.14
C LEU A 120 -35.87 3.08 -24.50
N SER A 121 -35.71 4.15 -23.74
CA SER A 121 -36.29 5.46 -24.09
C SER A 121 -35.59 6.08 -25.29
N GLU A 122 -34.26 6.05 -25.31
CA GLU A 122 -33.41 6.68 -26.31
C GLU A 122 -32.12 5.88 -26.57
N GLY A 123 -31.44 6.23 -27.68
CA GLY A 123 -30.14 5.69 -28.07
C GLY A 123 -30.20 4.55 -29.09
N PRO A 124 -29.04 4.07 -29.58
CA PRO A 124 -29.00 2.90 -30.43
C PRO A 124 -29.48 1.70 -29.61
N ALA A 125 -30.48 1.00 -30.12
CA ALA A 125 -30.93 -0.28 -29.58
C ALA A 125 -30.32 -1.39 -30.42
N ASP A 126 -29.63 -2.34 -29.78
CA ASP A 126 -29.21 -3.56 -30.45
C ASP A 126 -30.29 -4.63 -30.42
N ILE A 127 -31.06 -4.70 -31.51
CA ILE A 127 -32.13 -5.67 -31.69
C ILE A 127 -31.62 -7.12 -31.59
N ARG A 128 -30.35 -7.39 -31.93
CA ARG A 128 -29.77 -8.75 -31.84
C ARG A 128 -29.55 -9.19 -30.40
N HIS A 129 -29.39 -8.23 -29.48
CA HIS A 129 -29.27 -8.44 -28.05
C HIS A 129 -30.59 -8.16 -27.31
N HIS A 130 -31.72 -8.24 -28.02
CA HIS A 130 -33.06 -8.01 -27.47
C HIS A 130 -33.26 -6.62 -26.84
N GLU A 131 -32.50 -5.62 -27.27
CA GLU A 131 -32.77 -4.23 -26.96
C GLU A 131 -33.79 -3.68 -27.96
N LEU A 132 -34.87 -3.10 -27.44
CA LEU A 132 -35.97 -2.56 -28.24
C LEU A 132 -36.16 -1.08 -27.90
N PRO A 133 -36.19 -0.18 -28.90
CA PRO A 133 -36.62 1.18 -28.63
C PRO A 133 -38.11 1.17 -28.26
N ALA A 134 -38.54 2.06 -27.36
CA ALA A 134 -39.94 2.13 -26.92
C ALA A 134 -40.93 2.39 -28.09
N SER A 135 -40.44 2.93 -29.21
CA SER A 135 -41.21 3.11 -30.45
C SER A 135 -41.41 1.82 -31.26
N ASP A 136 -40.65 0.75 -31.01
CA ASP A 136 -40.77 -0.54 -31.70
C ASP A 136 -42.12 -1.20 -31.40
N GLN A 137 -42.76 -1.79 -32.41
CA GLN A 137 -44.05 -2.45 -32.27
C GLN A 137 -43.98 -3.65 -31.30
N ARG A 138 -42.82 -4.31 -31.19
CA ARG A 138 -42.56 -5.39 -30.23
C ARG A 138 -42.52 -4.87 -28.80
N ALA A 139 -41.94 -3.68 -28.57
CA ALA A 139 -41.86 -3.08 -27.24
C ALA A 139 -43.25 -2.79 -26.64
N LYS A 140 -44.24 -2.44 -27.47
CA LYS A 140 -45.62 -2.15 -27.05
C LYS A 140 -46.33 -3.32 -26.36
N VAL A 141 -45.88 -4.57 -26.59
CA VAL A 141 -46.45 -5.75 -25.91
C VAL A 141 -46.11 -5.72 -24.41
N PHE A 142 -44.96 -5.15 -24.07
CA PHE A 142 -44.44 -5.10 -22.71
C PHE A 142 -44.85 -3.83 -21.96
N LEU A 143 -44.98 -2.68 -22.64
CA LEU A 143 -45.30 -1.41 -21.99
C LEU A 143 -46.57 -1.49 -21.12
N GLY A 144 -46.46 -1.06 -19.85
CA GLY A 144 -47.52 -1.09 -18.84
C GLY A 144 -47.73 -2.43 -18.13
N ARG A 145 -46.96 -3.48 -18.47
CA ARG A 145 -47.04 -4.79 -17.80
C ARG A 145 -46.31 -4.77 -16.46
N LYS A 146 -46.82 -5.54 -15.50
CA LYS A 146 -46.27 -5.72 -14.16
C LYS A 146 -45.76 -7.14 -13.95
N GLU A 147 -45.03 -7.37 -12.87
CA GLU A 147 -44.70 -8.74 -12.46
C GLU A 147 -45.98 -9.57 -12.32
N LYS A 148 -45.89 -10.84 -12.76
CA LYS A 148 -46.99 -11.82 -12.86
C LYS A 148 -47.98 -11.58 -14.00
N ASP A 149 -47.88 -10.49 -14.77
CA ASP A 149 -48.67 -10.33 -15.97
C ASP A 149 -48.23 -11.32 -17.06
N VAL A 150 -49.19 -11.69 -17.92
CA VAL A 150 -48.96 -12.60 -19.06
C VAL A 150 -48.81 -11.80 -20.34
N VAL A 151 -47.76 -12.10 -21.11
CA VAL A 151 -47.49 -11.56 -22.44
C VAL A 151 -47.43 -12.69 -23.48
N ARG A 152 -47.77 -12.39 -24.72
CA ARG A 152 -47.81 -13.35 -25.83
C ARG A 152 -46.82 -12.99 -26.92
N LEU A 153 -45.95 -13.94 -27.28
CA LEU A 153 -44.84 -13.72 -28.22
C LEU A 153 -44.76 -14.85 -29.28
N PRO A 154 -44.65 -14.53 -30.59
CA PRO A 154 -45.00 -13.25 -31.22
C PRO A 154 -46.53 -13.07 -31.24
N PRO A 155 -47.06 -11.86 -30.98
CA PRO A 155 -48.49 -11.65 -30.86
C PRO A 155 -49.22 -11.94 -32.18
N GLY A 156 -50.25 -12.80 -32.13
CA GLY A 156 -51.08 -13.15 -33.29
C GLY A 156 -50.41 -14.06 -34.33
N ALA A 157 -49.25 -14.64 -34.02
CA ALA A 157 -48.58 -15.61 -34.89
C ALA A 157 -49.08 -17.04 -34.64
N ALA A 158 -48.92 -17.92 -35.63
CA ALA A 158 -49.30 -19.33 -35.50
C ALA A 158 -48.50 -20.08 -34.42
N ASN A 159 -47.32 -19.56 -34.04
CA ASN A 159 -46.45 -20.07 -32.98
C ASN A 159 -46.48 -19.18 -31.71
N GLU A 160 -47.58 -18.46 -31.46
CA GLU A 160 -47.76 -17.63 -30.27
C GLU A 160 -47.60 -18.46 -28.99
N LYS A 161 -46.75 -17.97 -28.07
CA LYS A 161 -46.47 -18.61 -26.79
C LYS A 161 -46.72 -17.63 -25.65
N GLU A 162 -47.28 -18.14 -24.54
CA GLU A 162 -47.53 -17.36 -23.33
C GLU A 162 -46.31 -17.37 -22.42
N PHE A 163 -45.93 -16.17 -21.96
CA PHE A 163 -44.88 -15.95 -20.98
C PHE A 163 -45.41 -15.10 -19.82
N VAL A 164 -44.93 -15.39 -18.62
CA VAL A 164 -45.20 -14.59 -17.42
C VAL A 164 -44.02 -13.67 -17.15
N VAL A 165 -44.29 -12.41 -16.82
CA VAL A 165 -43.27 -11.48 -16.33
C VAL A 165 -42.82 -11.92 -14.94
N VAL A 166 -41.55 -12.31 -14.81
CA VAL A 166 -41.00 -12.85 -13.55
C VAL A 166 -40.09 -11.89 -12.80
N GLU A 167 -39.54 -10.88 -13.48
CA GLU A 167 -38.64 -9.91 -12.86
C GLU A 167 -38.61 -8.62 -13.67
N LEU A 168 -38.63 -7.48 -12.98
CA LEU A 168 -38.45 -6.15 -13.55
C LEU A 168 -37.26 -5.43 -12.90
N LYS A 169 -36.40 -4.84 -13.73
CA LYS A 169 -35.29 -3.98 -13.28
C LYS A 169 -35.26 -2.69 -14.10
N SER A 170 -34.70 -1.63 -13.54
CA SER A 170 -34.29 -0.50 -14.38
C SER A 170 -33.22 -0.97 -15.39
N ALA A 171 -33.18 -0.33 -16.56
CA ALA A 171 -32.11 -0.52 -17.55
C ALA A 171 -30.72 -0.33 -16.91
N LEU A 172 -30.60 0.70 -16.06
CA LEU A 172 -29.39 1.04 -15.33
C LEU A 172 -28.91 -0.13 -14.45
N LEU A 173 -29.78 -0.64 -13.58
CA LEU A 173 -29.42 -1.73 -12.66
C LEU A 173 -29.08 -3.00 -13.43
N HIS A 174 -29.86 -3.32 -14.47
CA HIS A 174 -29.56 -4.45 -15.34
C HIS A 174 -28.18 -4.32 -15.98
N THR A 175 -27.81 -3.16 -16.53
CA THR A 175 -26.49 -2.96 -17.14
C THR A 175 -25.35 -3.16 -16.15
N PHE A 176 -25.46 -2.66 -14.92
CA PHE A 176 -24.44 -2.92 -13.89
C PHE A 176 -24.34 -4.41 -13.54
N HIS A 177 -25.48 -5.10 -13.39
CA HIS A 177 -25.51 -6.53 -13.12
C HIS A 177 -24.94 -7.36 -14.28
N ASP A 178 -25.31 -7.04 -15.52
CA ASP A 178 -24.79 -7.68 -16.73
C ASP A 178 -23.29 -7.53 -16.82
N VAL A 179 -22.77 -6.32 -16.61
CA VAL A 179 -21.32 -6.06 -16.56
C VAL A 179 -20.67 -6.96 -15.52
N MET A 180 -21.14 -6.97 -14.26
CA MET A 180 -20.53 -7.79 -13.21
C MET A 180 -20.57 -9.30 -13.52
N LEU A 181 -21.67 -9.79 -14.09
CA LEU A 181 -21.86 -11.21 -14.40
C LEU A 181 -21.05 -11.66 -15.63
N SER A 182 -20.97 -10.81 -16.65
CA SER A 182 -20.32 -11.11 -17.93
C SER A 182 -18.87 -10.64 -18.02
N TYR A 183 -18.36 -9.87 -17.05
CA TYR A 183 -16.99 -9.35 -17.09
C TYR A 183 -15.92 -10.43 -17.30
N PRO A 184 -15.94 -11.58 -16.58
CA PRO A 184 -14.90 -12.60 -16.77
C PRO A 184 -14.94 -13.26 -18.15
N THR A 185 -16.13 -13.32 -18.78
CA THR A 185 -16.29 -13.90 -20.11
C THR A 185 -15.97 -12.87 -21.21
N ARG A 186 -16.28 -11.59 -21.00
CA ARG A 186 -15.97 -10.49 -21.92
C ARG A 186 -14.47 -10.15 -21.93
N PHE A 187 -13.79 -10.21 -20.78
CA PHE A 187 -12.38 -9.85 -20.64
C PHE A 187 -11.57 -11.00 -20.01
N PRO A 188 -11.37 -12.10 -20.74
CA PRO A 188 -10.64 -13.25 -20.22
C PRO A 188 -9.21 -12.87 -19.81
N GLY A 189 -8.80 -13.29 -18.61
CA GLY A 189 -7.46 -13.04 -18.06
C GLY A 189 -7.32 -11.79 -17.21
N ARG A 190 -8.35 -10.93 -17.12
CA ARG A 190 -8.36 -9.81 -16.16
C ARG A 190 -8.88 -10.26 -14.79
N THR A 191 -8.30 -9.71 -13.72
CA THR A 191 -8.63 -10.05 -12.32
C THR A 191 -9.15 -8.86 -11.52
N ASP A 192 -9.34 -7.71 -12.16
CA ASP A 192 -9.74 -6.43 -11.56
C ASP A 192 -11.23 -6.34 -11.21
N LEU A 193 -12.08 -7.19 -11.80
CA LEU A 193 -13.47 -7.38 -11.39
C LEU A 193 -13.84 -8.86 -11.41
N GLN A 194 -14.18 -9.42 -10.24
CA GLN A 194 -14.54 -10.83 -10.08
C GLN A 194 -15.77 -10.99 -9.19
N MET A 195 -16.75 -11.74 -9.70
CA MET A 195 -17.91 -12.19 -8.92
C MET A 195 -17.62 -13.55 -8.30
N VAL A 196 -17.67 -13.62 -6.97
CA VAL A 196 -17.50 -14.88 -6.23
C VAL A 196 -18.86 -15.33 -5.71
N LYS A 197 -19.36 -16.47 -6.22
CA LYS A 197 -20.58 -17.09 -5.70
C LYS A 197 -20.24 -17.93 -4.47
N VAL A 198 -20.83 -17.58 -3.33
CA VAL A 198 -20.59 -18.26 -2.04
C VAL A 198 -21.79 -19.09 -1.58
N GLY A 199 -22.95 -18.99 -2.27
CA GLY A 199 -24.19 -19.66 -1.87
C GLY A 199 -24.80 -19.11 -0.56
N GLU A 200 -26.01 -19.55 -0.21
CA GLU A 200 -26.69 -19.18 1.02
C GLU A 200 -27.28 -20.41 1.74
N GLY A 201 -27.39 -20.35 3.06
CA GLY A 201 -27.96 -21.43 3.88
C GLY A 201 -27.21 -22.75 3.72
N GLU A 202 -27.94 -23.83 3.41
CA GLU A 202 -27.37 -25.17 3.18
C GLU A 202 -26.47 -25.27 1.94
N SER A 203 -26.51 -24.27 1.04
CA SER A 203 -25.67 -24.19 -0.17
C SER A 203 -24.41 -23.33 -0.01
N PHE A 204 -24.15 -22.84 1.21
CA PHE A 204 -22.99 -22.00 1.49
C PHE A 204 -21.66 -22.76 1.32
N ASP A 205 -20.83 -22.29 0.39
CA ASP A 205 -19.48 -22.78 0.11
C ASP A 205 -18.46 -21.63 0.22
N PRO A 206 -17.63 -21.58 1.28
CA PRO A 206 -16.61 -20.55 1.46
C PRO A 206 -15.34 -20.78 0.62
N TRP A 207 -15.17 -21.95 -0.02
CA TRP A 207 -13.94 -22.30 -0.74
C TRP A 207 -13.56 -21.36 -1.88
N PRO A 208 -14.47 -20.76 -2.65
CA PRO A 208 -14.13 -19.75 -3.65
C PRO A 208 -13.42 -18.53 -3.04
N VAL A 209 -13.90 -18.02 -1.91
CA VAL A 209 -13.27 -16.92 -1.17
C VAL A 209 -11.92 -17.38 -0.62
N PHE A 210 -11.83 -18.61 -0.11
CA PHE A 210 -10.57 -19.20 0.36
C PHE A 210 -9.50 -19.26 -0.74
N ARG A 211 -9.86 -19.73 -1.94
CA ARG A 211 -8.96 -19.76 -3.10
C ARG A 211 -8.48 -18.37 -3.50
N MET A 212 -9.37 -17.38 -3.45
CA MET A 212 -9.02 -15.99 -3.74
C MET A 212 -8.01 -15.44 -2.73
N ILE A 213 -8.21 -15.70 -1.43
CA ILE A 213 -7.26 -15.30 -0.38
C ILE A 213 -5.91 -16.02 -0.56
N LEU A 214 -5.91 -17.32 -0.88
CA LEU A 214 -4.68 -18.06 -1.14
C LEU A 214 -3.92 -17.54 -2.35
N GLN A 215 -4.60 -17.21 -3.45
CA GLN A 215 -3.97 -16.63 -4.64
C GLN A 215 -3.36 -15.25 -4.35
N ALA A 216 -4.07 -14.40 -3.59
CA ALA A 216 -3.56 -13.12 -3.14
C ALA A 216 -2.33 -13.29 -2.23
N LYS A 217 -2.35 -14.28 -1.31
CA LYS A 217 -1.20 -14.62 -0.47
C LYS A 217 0.00 -15.09 -1.26
N GLU A 218 -0.21 -15.92 -2.28
CA GLU A 218 0.88 -16.42 -3.12
C GLU A 218 1.53 -15.30 -3.94
N GLY A 219 0.73 -14.39 -4.52
CA GLY A 219 1.25 -13.19 -5.17
C GLY A 219 2.04 -12.30 -4.20
N ALA A 220 1.52 -12.08 -2.99
CA ALA A 220 2.22 -11.32 -1.95
C ALA A 220 3.52 -12.01 -1.50
N ARG A 221 3.56 -13.34 -1.40
CA ARG A 221 4.75 -14.13 -1.08
C ARG A 221 5.84 -13.94 -2.14
N ILE A 222 5.49 -14.06 -3.42
CA ILE A 222 6.43 -13.85 -4.53
C ILE A 222 6.99 -12.41 -4.50
N ALA A 223 6.14 -11.41 -4.29
CA ALA A 223 6.58 -10.02 -4.20
C ALA A 223 7.52 -9.78 -3.00
N LEU A 224 7.25 -10.42 -1.85
CA LEU A 224 8.11 -10.38 -0.67
C LEU A 224 9.47 -11.05 -0.91
N GLU A 225 9.50 -12.20 -1.58
CA GLU A 225 10.74 -12.89 -1.94
C GLU A 225 11.59 -12.04 -2.89
N LEU A 226 10.96 -11.41 -3.89
CA LEU A 226 11.65 -10.49 -4.78
C LEU A 226 12.19 -9.26 -4.03
N TYR A 227 11.43 -8.69 -3.09
CA TYR A 227 11.92 -7.61 -2.23
C TYR A 227 13.15 -8.05 -1.42
N ARG A 228 13.09 -9.20 -0.75
CA ARG A 228 14.19 -9.71 0.09
C ARG A 228 15.44 -10.02 -0.74
N ASP A 229 15.27 -10.73 -1.85
CA ASP A 229 16.39 -11.30 -2.61
C ASP A 229 16.97 -10.31 -3.63
N LYS A 230 16.16 -9.35 -4.11
CA LYS A 230 16.56 -8.37 -5.15
C LYS A 230 16.58 -6.93 -4.65
N GLN A 231 16.18 -6.67 -3.39
CA GLN A 231 16.15 -5.33 -2.80
C GLN A 231 15.37 -4.34 -3.67
N LEU A 232 14.20 -4.78 -4.17
CA LEU A 232 13.31 -3.94 -4.97
C LEU A 232 12.77 -2.76 -4.15
N PRO A 233 12.39 -1.65 -4.81
CA PRO A 233 11.66 -0.58 -4.13
C PRO A 233 10.42 -1.11 -3.41
N VAL A 234 10.14 -0.61 -2.21
CA VAL A 234 8.96 -0.95 -1.41
C VAL A 234 7.67 -0.62 -2.18
N GLY A 235 7.73 0.38 -3.07
CA GLY A 235 6.66 0.68 -4.02
C GLY A 235 6.22 -0.49 -4.88
N ALA A 236 7.16 -1.30 -5.36
CA ALA A 236 6.84 -2.51 -6.15
C ALA A 236 6.13 -3.57 -5.30
N LEU A 237 6.50 -3.68 -4.02
CA LEU A 237 5.82 -4.53 -3.06
C LEU A 237 4.39 -4.03 -2.79
N ALA A 238 4.21 -2.73 -2.61
CA ALA A 238 2.91 -2.10 -2.37
C ALA A 238 1.96 -2.28 -3.56
N ALA A 239 2.46 -2.07 -4.78
CA ALA A 239 1.72 -2.31 -6.02
C ALA A 239 1.28 -3.78 -6.15
N GLY A 240 2.19 -4.73 -5.89
CA GLY A 240 1.86 -6.17 -5.92
C GLY A 240 0.84 -6.59 -4.86
N GLN A 241 0.71 -5.85 -3.76
CA GLN A 241 -0.26 -6.10 -2.69
C GLN A 241 -1.57 -5.31 -2.84
N GLY A 242 -1.64 -4.35 -3.76
CA GLY A 242 -2.78 -3.43 -3.89
C GLY A 242 -2.99 -2.56 -2.65
N ARG A 243 -1.90 -2.13 -1.98
CA ARG A 243 -1.93 -1.31 -0.75
C ARG A 243 -1.21 0.02 -0.97
N SER A 244 -1.48 1.01 -0.11
CA SER A 244 -0.68 2.24 -0.09
C SER A 244 0.76 1.95 0.31
N LEU A 245 1.71 2.70 -0.25
CA LEU A 245 3.14 2.53 0.00
C LEU A 245 3.44 2.64 1.50
N ARG A 246 2.85 3.64 2.16
CA ARG A 246 3.03 3.85 3.59
C ARG A 246 2.50 2.65 4.40
N ARG A 247 1.34 2.06 4.07
CA ARG A 247 0.82 0.88 4.80
C ARG A 247 1.73 -0.33 4.63
N THR A 248 2.22 -0.56 3.41
CA THR A 248 3.18 -1.64 3.13
C THR A 248 4.49 -1.42 3.88
N TYR A 249 5.01 -0.18 3.91
CA TYR A 249 6.23 0.13 4.65
C TYR A 249 6.07 -0.04 6.16
N LEU A 250 4.98 0.45 6.76
CA LEU A 250 4.68 0.23 8.18
C LEU A 250 4.59 -1.28 8.50
N GLN A 251 4.03 -2.09 7.60
CA GLN A 251 4.01 -3.54 7.77
C GLN A 251 5.43 -4.13 7.82
N LEU A 252 6.39 -3.60 7.05
CA LEU A 252 7.79 -4.03 7.13
C LEU A 252 8.41 -3.66 8.49
N LEU A 253 8.20 -2.42 8.96
CA LEU A 253 8.76 -1.95 10.23
C LEU A 253 8.35 -2.80 11.44
N TYR A 254 7.16 -3.38 11.39
CA TYR A 254 6.59 -4.17 12.46
C TYR A 254 6.65 -5.70 12.21
N ASN A 255 7.31 -6.13 11.13
CA ASN A 255 7.52 -7.54 10.85
C ASN A 255 8.97 -7.96 11.20
N PRO A 256 9.19 -8.75 12.27
CA PRO A 256 10.54 -9.14 12.69
C PRO A 256 11.26 -10.06 11.71
N GLU A 257 10.55 -10.68 10.75
CA GLU A 257 11.13 -11.58 9.75
C GLU A 257 11.60 -10.85 8.49
N LEU A 258 11.23 -9.58 8.32
CA LEU A 258 11.52 -8.82 7.11
C LEU A 258 12.41 -7.62 7.43
N PRO A 259 13.63 -7.56 6.85
CA PRO A 259 14.50 -6.41 7.03
C PRO A 259 14.00 -5.20 6.24
N VAL A 260 14.22 -4.00 6.79
CA VAL A 260 14.11 -2.74 6.06
C VAL A 260 15.50 -2.30 5.64
N TYR A 261 15.77 -2.37 4.33
CA TYR A 261 17.05 -1.99 3.77
C TYR A 261 17.14 -0.46 3.69
N ILE A 262 17.91 0.13 4.61
CA ILE A 262 18.01 1.58 4.75
C ILE A 262 19.36 2.15 4.31
N GLU A 263 20.42 1.34 4.25
CA GLU A 263 21.75 1.75 3.75
C GLU A 263 22.46 0.63 2.98
N GLU A 264 23.53 0.97 2.26
CA GLU A 264 24.38 -0.06 1.64
C GLU A 264 25.48 -0.53 2.60
N PRO A 265 25.86 -1.82 2.59
CA PRO A 265 26.97 -2.35 3.38
C PRO A 265 28.34 -1.95 2.77
N ALA A 266 28.51 -0.67 2.44
CA ALA A 266 29.72 -0.11 1.82
C ALA A 266 30.04 1.28 2.43
N PRO A 267 31.21 1.49 3.05
CA PRO A 267 31.54 2.76 3.71
C PRO A 267 31.48 3.98 2.78
N GLU A 268 31.86 3.81 1.50
CA GLU A 268 31.85 4.90 0.52
C GLU A 268 30.42 5.40 0.26
N ARG A 269 29.45 4.48 0.24
CA ARG A 269 28.03 4.79 0.05
C ARG A 269 27.43 5.52 1.23
N LEU A 270 27.90 5.22 2.43
CA LEU A 270 27.49 5.96 3.62
C LEU A 270 27.98 7.42 3.56
N VAL A 271 29.21 7.64 3.10
CA VAL A 271 29.74 9.01 2.91
C VAL A 271 28.92 9.77 1.87
N GLU A 272 28.51 9.12 0.77
CA GLU A 272 27.59 9.71 -0.21
C GLU A 272 26.24 10.06 0.42
N SER A 273 25.63 9.15 1.19
CA SER A 273 24.37 9.37 1.92
C SER A 273 24.46 10.56 2.89
N LEU A 274 25.56 10.66 3.66
CA LEU A 274 25.81 11.78 4.56
C LEU A 274 25.99 13.11 3.83
N ALA A 275 26.71 13.12 2.70
CA ALA A 275 26.89 14.32 1.89
C ALA A 275 25.55 14.81 1.31
N GLU A 276 24.68 13.91 0.87
CA GLU A 276 23.34 14.21 0.39
C GLU A 276 22.43 14.78 1.49
N ALA A 277 22.53 14.26 2.71
CA ALA A 277 21.78 14.76 3.88
C ALA A 277 22.20 16.19 4.30
N GLN A 278 23.36 16.70 3.85
CA GLN A 278 23.82 18.05 4.18
C GLN A 278 23.22 19.14 3.28
N LYS A 279 22.56 18.78 2.16
CA LYS A 279 21.93 19.75 1.26
C LYS A 279 20.89 20.60 1.99
N SER A 280 20.69 21.85 1.54
CA SER A 280 19.73 22.77 2.18
C SER A 280 18.28 22.52 1.77
N ALA A 281 18.06 21.81 0.65
CA ALA A 281 16.75 21.44 0.14
C ALA A 281 16.62 19.92 0.03
N VAL A 282 15.44 19.39 0.38
CA VAL A 282 15.16 17.95 0.35
C VAL A 282 13.75 17.67 -0.18
N VAL A 283 13.60 16.59 -0.94
CA VAL A 283 12.31 15.99 -1.29
C VAL A 283 11.98 14.87 -0.30
N LEU A 284 10.79 14.93 0.27
CA LEU A 284 10.30 13.96 1.26
C LEU A 284 9.58 12.80 0.57
N THR A 285 9.79 11.59 1.10
CA THR A 285 9.10 10.37 0.64
C THR A 285 8.23 9.77 1.74
N ALA A 286 7.28 8.89 1.36
CA ALA A 286 6.42 8.21 2.32
C ALA A 286 7.21 7.36 3.33
N THR A 287 8.30 6.71 2.92
CA THR A 287 9.10 5.84 3.79
C THR A 287 9.93 6.64 4.79
N GLY A 288 10.61 7.70 4.34
CA GLY A 288 11.36 8.59 5.24
C GLY A 288 10.46 9.29 6.26
N LEU A 289 9.28 9.75 5.83
CA LEU A 289 8.30 10.36 6.73
C LEU A 289 7.71 9.36 7.74
N ALA A 290 7.39 8.15 7.30
CA ALA A 290 6.91 7.10 8.19
C ALA A 290 7.94 6.80 9.27
N THR A 291 9.21 6.66 8.93
CA THR A 291 10.27 6.46 9.93
C THR A 291 10.38 7.63 10.89
N LEU A 292 10.40 8.88 10.41
CA LEU A 292 10.45 10.06 11.29
C LEU A 292 9.23 10.15 12.22
N GLN A 293 8.05 9.74 11.76
CA GLN A 293 6.85 9.66 12.59
C GLN A 293 7.00 8.59 13.69
N GLU A 294 7.53 7.41 13.36
CA GLU A 294 7.81 6.33 14.33
C GLU A 294 8.91 6.69 15.34
N LEU A 295 9.76 7.67 15.01
CA LEU A 295 10.78 8.21 15.90
C LEU A 295 10.32 9.47 16.67
N ASP A 296 9.14 10.01 16.37
CA ASP A 296 8.64 11.30 16.87
C ASP A 296 9.60 12.49 16.57
N LEU A 297 10.08 12.57 15.33
CA LEU A 297 11.11 13.52 14.88
C LEU A 297 10.72 14.35 13.64
N LEU A 298 9.43 14.49 13.34
CA LEU A 298 8.97 15.28 12.18
C LEU A 298 9.35 16.77 12.31
N ASP A 299 9.44 17.30 13.53
CA ASP A 299 9.81 18.69 13.83
C ASP A 299 11.29 19.00 13.50
N LEU A 300 12.11 17.97 13.32
CA LEU A 300 13.52 18.12 12.97
C LEU A 300 13.71 18.61 11.54
N LEU A 301 12.78 18.27 10.64
CA LEU A 301 12.84 18.63 9.21
C LEU A 301 12.98 20.15 8.98
N PRO A 302 12.08 21.03 9.49
CA PRO A 302 12.20 22.47 9.27
C PRO A 302 13.39 23.11 10.02
N ARG A 303 14.01 22.40 10.97
CA ARG A 303 15.22 22.85 11.66
C ARG A 303 16.49 22.52 10.89
N LEU A 304 16.44 21.49 10.04
CA LEU A 304 17.57 21.03 9.24
C LEU A 304 17.61 21.65 7.85
N TYR A 305 16.46 21.84 7.22
CA TYR A 305 16.37 22.20 5.80
C TYR A 305 15.69 23.54 5.61
N GLU A 306 16.24 24.35 4.71
CA GLU A 306 15.65 25.63 4.31
C GLU A 306 14.42 25.41 3.42
N ARG A 307 14.42 24.33 2.63
CA ARG A 307 13.32 23.97 1.73
C ARG A 307 12.96 22.50 1.85
N LEU A 308 11.69 22.24 2.12
CA LEU A 308 11.10 20.92 2.19
C LEU A 308 10.12 20.77 1.02
N LEU A 309 10.43 19.91 0.07
CA LEU A 309 9.58 19.64 -1.09
C LEU A 309 8.75 18.39 -0.84
N ILE A 310 7.44 18.52 -0.99
CA ILE A 310 6.48 17.45 -0.82
C ILE A 310 5.87 17.16 -2.19
N PRO A 311 6.09 15.99 -2.79
CA PRO A 311 5.45 15.65 -4.06
C PRO A 311 3.93 15.73 -3.93
N GLN A 312 3.25 16.37 -4.90
CA GLN A 312 1.78 16.43 -4.90
C GLN A 312 1.15 15.01 -4.87
N SER A 313 1.78 14.03 -5.51
CA SER A 313 1.32 12.63 -5.48
C SER A 313 1.44 11.96 -4.12
N LEU A 314 2.38 12.38 -3.28
CA LEU A 314 2.45 11.95 -1.87
C LEU A 314 1.25 12.51 -1.08
N MET A 315 0.89 13.78 -1.30
CA MET A 315 -0.32 14.36 -0.72
C MET A 315 -1.59 13.68 -1.24
N ASP A 316 -1.64 13.37 -2.54
CA ASP A 316 -2.76 12.65 -3.14
C ASP A 316 -2.91 11.22 -2.57
N GLU A 317 -1.78 10.53 -2.31
CA GLU A 317 -1.78 9.23 -1.63
C GLU A 317 -2.31 9.34 -0.20
N LEU A 318 -1.84 10.34 0.56
CA LEU A 318 -2.31 10.58 1.92
C LEU A 318 -3.80 10.93 1.97
N HIS A 319 -4.30 11.74 1.03
CA HIS A 319 -5.72 12.04 0.90
C HIS A 319 -6.55 10.82 0.56
N ARG A 320 -6.08 9.97 -0.36
CA ARG A 320 -6.75 8.70 -0.68
C ARG A 320 -6.84 7.80 0.54
N GLU A 321 -5.75 7.65 1.29
CA GLU A 321 -5.75 6.81 2.48
C GLU A 321 -6.69 7.35 3.57
N ILE A 322 -6.71 8.67 3.83
CA ILE A 322 -7.67 9.28 4.76
C ILE A 322 -9.11 8.97 4.33
N ALA A 323 -9.42 9.15 3.04
CA ALA A 323 -10.75 8.89 2.50
C ALA A 323 -11.17 7.40 2.61
N GLU A 324 -10.25 6.47 2.39
CA GLU A 324 -10.48 5.03 2.59
C GLU A 324 -10.88 4.73 4.04
N TRP A 325 -10.20 5.34 5.01
CA TRP A 325 -10.52 5.17 6.43
C TRP A 325 -11.82 5.87 6.84
N ASP A 326 -12.13 7.04 6.28
CA ASP A 326 -13.42 7.72 6.48
C ASP A 326 -14.58 6.84 6.00
N GLU A 327 -14.43 6.23 4.82
CA GLU A 327 -15.41 5.30 4.27
C GLU A 327 -15.55 4.06 5.16
N ALA A 328 -14.44 3.44 5.56
CA ALA A 328 -14.47 2.28 6.45
C ALA A 328 -15.16 2.57 7.81
N ARG A 329 -14.93 3.76 8.37
CA ARG A 329 -15.58 4.19 9.62
C ARG A 329 -17.07 4.43 9.44
N ALA A 330 -17.47 5.07 8.34
CA ALA A 330 -18.88 5.31 8.03
C ALA A 330 -19.68 4.00 7.87
N HIS A 331 -19.04 2.92 7.44
CA HIS A 331 -19.62 1.59 7.35
C HIS A 331 -19.57 0.77 8.65
N GLY A 332 -19.16 1.38 9.77
CA GLY A 332 -19.13 0.72 11.09
C GLY A 332 -17.89 -0.14 11.33
N GLY A 333 -16.82 0.04 10.54
CA GLY A 333 -15.60 -0.77 10.60
C GLY A 333 -15.47 -1.71 9.41
N TYR A 334 -14.50 -2.62 9.47
CA TYR A 334 -14.37 -3.70 8.48
C TYR A 334 -13.75 -4.95 9.09
N HIS A 335 -13.97 -6.09 8.43
CA HIS A 335 -13.34 -7.36 8.79
C HIS A 335 -12.16 -7.63 7.86
N THR A 336 -11.00 -7.96 8.43
CA THR A 336 -9.89 -8.57 7.69
C THR A 336 -9.99 -10.08 7.80
N ALA A 337 -9.94 -10.78 6.66
CA ALA A 337 -9.90 -12.24 6.64
C ALA A 337 -8.47 -12.75 6.45
N ASP A 338 -8.08 -13.78 7.19
CA ASP A 338 -6.79 -14.46 7.07
C ASP A 338 -6.96 -15.99 7.10
N VAL A 339 -6.00 -16.74 6.54
CA VAL A 339 -5.99 -18.20 6.56
C VAL A 339 -5.12 -18.70 7.72
N ILE A 340 -5.73 -19.42 8.66
CA ILE A 340 -5.07 -20.12 9.77
C ILE A 340 -4.76 -21.56 9.35
N ASN A 341 -3.52 -22.02 9.58
CA ASN A 341 -3.09 -23.42 9.39
C ASN A 341 -3.45 -24.02 8.02
N GLY A 342 -3.48 -23.20 6.97
CA GLY A 342 -3.74 -23.65 5.59
C GLY A 342 -5.17 -24.13 5.31
N HIS A 343 -6.10 -24.09 6.28
CA HIS A 343 -7.45 -24.64 6.13
C HIS A 343 -8.57 -23.89 6.86
N GLY A 344 -8.26 -22.99 7.80
CA GLY A 344 -9.26 -22.20 8.55
C GLY A 344 -9.29 -20.73 8.15
N LEU A 345 -10.44 -20.06 8.23
CA LEU A 345 -10.56 -18.60 8.08
C LEU A 345 -10.60 -17.94 9.47
N SER A 346 -9.72 -16.97 9.69
CA SER A 346 -9.82 -16.00 10.77
C SER A 346 -10.44 -14.73 10.24
N PHE A 347 -11.42 -14.18 10.95
CA PHE A 347 -11.87 -12.82 10.73
C PHE A 347 -11.44 -11.99 11.93
N ARG A 348 -10.71 -10.93 11.66
CA ARG A 348 -10.37 -9.92 12.66
C ARG A 348 -11.17 -8.66 12.35
N GLU A 349 -11.94 -8.22 13.32
CA GLU A 349 -12.67 -6.97 13.24
C GLU A 349 -11.72 -5.80 13.50
N VAL A 350 -11.84 -4.77 12.66
CA VAL A 350 -11.21 -3.46 12.85
C VAL A 350 -12.32 -2.50 13.24
N THR A 351 -12.35 -2.11 14.51
CA THR A 351 -13.43 -1.30 15.08
C THR A 351 -13.35 0.16 14.63
N PRO A 352 -14.47 0.91 14.64
CA PRO A 352 -14.48 2.34 14.37
C PRO A 352 -13.50 3.17 15.23
N GLU A 353 -13.27 2.76 16.48
CA GLU A 353 -12.34 3.42 17.40
C GLU A 353 -10.90 3.23 16.96
N ALA A 354 -10.52 2.01 16.55
CA ALA A 354 -9.20 1.74 16.00
C ALA A 354 -8.96 2.55 14.71
N ILE A 355 -9.98 2.67 13.87
CA ILE A 355 -9.94 3.51 12.66
C ILE A 355 -9.74 4.99 13.03
N ALA A 356 -10.45 5.50 14.05
CA ALA A 356 -10.35 6.89 14.47
C ALA A 356 -8.92 7.29 14.91
N VAL A 357 -8.19 6.37 15.55
CA VAL A 357 -6.78 6.59 15.92
C VAL A 357 -5.91 6.78 14.68
N VAL A 358 -6.05 5.90 13.68
CA VAL A 358 -5.30 6.00 12.42
C VAL A 358 -5.65 7.29 11.66
N GLN A 359 -6.93 7.66 11.63
CA GLN A 359 -7.39 8.92 11.02
C GLN A 359 -6.74 10.14 11.68
N GLN A 360 -6.70 10.17 13.01
CA GLN A 360 -6.07 11.27 13.74
C GLN A 360 -4.58 11.37 13.42
N GLN A 361 -3.87 10.25 13.36
CA GLN A 361 -2.45 10.22 12.99
C GLN A 361 -2.22 10.74 11.57
N LEU A 362 -3.00 10.27 10.58
CA LEU A 362 -2.90 10.71 9.19
C LEU A 362 -3.26 12.20 9.04
N GLY A 363 -4.31 12.66 9.74
CA GLY A 363 -4.70 14.06 9.75
C GLY A 363 -3.62 14.97 10.34
N THR A 364 -2.95 14.51 11.40
CA THR A 364 -1.83 15.22 12.04
C THR A 364 -0.62 15.28 11.11
N LEU A 365 -0.24 14.16 10.49
CA LEU A 365 0.81 14.11 9.48
C LEU A 365 0.52 15.07 8.32
N ARG A 366 -0.68 15.02 7.76
CA ARG A 366 -1.11 15.91 6.66
C ARG A 366 -0.96 17.38 7.06
N GLY A 367 -1.46 17.75 8.24
CA GLY A 367 -1.39 19.12 8.75
C GLY A 367 0.05 19.58 8.94
N ALA A 368 0.91 18.71 9.48
CA ALA A 368 2.32 18.99 9.67
C ALA A 368 3.05 19.21 8.33
N LEU A 369 2.80 18.35 7.35
CA LEU A 369 3.38 18.46 6.00
C LEU A 369 3.01 19.79 5.32
N LEU A 370 1.72 20.15 5.34
CA LEU A 370 1.25 21.43 4.78
C LEU A 370 1.84 22.65 5.50
N ALA A 371 2.17 22.52 6.79
CA ALA A 371 2.76 23.62 7.56
C ALA A 371 4.27 23.77 7.34
N MET A 372 4.99 22.67 7.09
CA MET A 372 6.45 22.69 7.01
C MET A 372 7.02 22.79 5.60
N GLY A 373 6.29 22.34 4.57
CA GLY A 373 6.84 22.16 3.23
C GLY A 373 6.03 22.75 2.08
N GLU A 374 6.68 22.82 0.93
CA GLU A 374 6.12 23.24 -0.35
C GLU A 374 5.57 22.01 -1.08
N VAL A 375 4.27 21.99 -1.38
CA VAL A 375 3.67 20.92 -2.20
C VAL A 375 3.96 21.19 -3.68
N VAL A 376 4.76 20.34 -4.31
CA VAL A 376 5.27 20.55 -5.67
C VAL A 376 4.66 19.52 -6.63
N PRO A 377 4.02 19.94 -7.73
CA PRO A 377 3.54 19.01 -8.76
C PRO A 377 4.73 18.40 -9.54
N ARG A 378 4.52 17.20 -10.10
CA ARG A 378 5.47 16.62 -11.05
C ARG A 378 5.69 17.60 -12.22
N PRO A 379 6.94 17.83 -12.66
CA PRO A 379 7.22 18.60 -13.87
C PRO A 379 6.47 18.03 -15.09
N LEU A 380 5.97 18.91 -15.97
CA LEU A 380 5.15 18.55 -17.14
C LEU A 380 5.96 18.05 -18.35
N GLU A 381 7.27 17.84 -18.20
CA GLU A 381 8.13 17.42 -19.30
C GLU A 381 7.71 16.04 -19.82
N ALA A 382 7.79 15.83 -21.15
CA ALA A 382 7.38 14.58 -21.78
C ALA A 382 8.36 13.46 -21.38
N GLU A 383 7.92 12.62 -20.44
CA GLU A 383 8.67 11.46 -19.99
C GLU A 383 8.49 10.30 -20.97
N PRO A 384 9.56 9.56 -21.34
CA PRO A 384 9.45 8.32 -22.11
C PRO A 384 8.45 7.32 -21.50
N GLU A 385 7.72 6.58 -22.33
CA GLU A 385 6.69 5.59 -21.89
C GLU A 385 7.20 4.63 -20.81
N ARG A 386 8.43 4.12 -20.95
CA ARG A 386 9.10 3.25 -19.97
C ARG A 386 9.15 3.84 -18.56
N ARG A 387 9.17 5.17 -18.42
CA ARG A 387 9.17 5.86 -17.11
C ARG A 387 7.79 5.95 -16.49
N GLU A 388 6.73 5.87 -17.29
CA GLU A 388 5.37 5.78 -16.75
C GLU A 388 5.08 4.36 -16.25
N GLU A 389 5.58 3.32 -16.93
CA GLU A 389 5.55 1.94 -16.41
C GLU A 389 6.28 1.82 -15.06
N ALA A 390 7.46 2.44 -14.93
CA ALA A 390 8.17 2.49 -13.66
C ALA A 390 7.37 3.20 -12.56
N ARG A 391 6.67 4.29 -12.91
CA ARG A 391 5.81 5.05 -12.01
C ARG A 391 4.58 4.26 -11.54
N GLU A 392 4.00 3.45 -12.41
CA GLU A 392 2.95 2.49 -12.03
C GLU A 392 3.50 1.40 -11.10
N LEU A 393 4.69 0.90 -11.39
CA LEU A 393 5.32 -0.19 -10.62
C LEU A 393 5.70 0.24 -9.21
N ILE A 394 6.37 1.39 -9.04
CA ILE A 394 6.89 1.82 -7.73
C ILE A 394 5.98 2.82 -7.01
N GLY A 395 4.88 3.20 -7.65
CA GLY A 395 3.94 4.20 -7.15
C GLY A 395 4.33 5.64 -7.50
N ALA A 396 3.29 6.44 -7.73
CA ALA A 396 3.39 7.84 -8.11
C ALA A 396 4.18 8.70 -7.11
N SER A 397 4.00 8.49 -5.80
CA SER A 397 4.67 9.28 -4.76
C SER A 397 6.18 9.07 -4.76
N SER A 398 6.63 7.82 -4.83
CA SER A 398 8.06 7.47 -4.97
C SER A 398 8.65 7.98 -6.27
N SER A 399 7.94 7.79 -7.39
CA SER A 399 8.44 8.20 -8.71
C SER A 399 8.59 9.72 -8.81
N ASP A 400 7.53 10.45 -8.45
CA ASP A 400 7.55 11.91 -8.51
C ASP A 400 8.58 12.48 -7.52
N ALA A 401 8.85 11.82 -6.39
CA ALA A 401 9.89 12.25 -5.45
C ALA A 401 11.30 12.26 -6.06
N TYR A 402 11.72 11.17 -6.72
CA TYR A 402 13.05 11.16 -7.33
C TYR A 402 13.12 11.96 -8.64
N VAL A 403 11.99 12.23 -9.30
CA VAL A 403 11.90 13.20 -10.42
C VAL A 403 12.18 14.62 -9.91
N LEU A 404 11.63 14.97 -8.73
CA LEU A 404 11.79 16.29 -8.11
C LEU A 404 13.17 16.47 -7.46
N ALA A 405 13.79 15.38 -7.02
CA ALA A 405 15.16 15.40 -6.51
C ALA A 405 16.17 15.65 -7.64
N GLY A 406 17.34 16.19 -7.29
CA GLY A 406 18.34 16.59 -8.28
C GLY A 406 19.69 16.91 -7.66
N ASN A 407 20.59 17.51 -8.44
CA ASN A 407 21.95 17.80 -7.99
C ASN A 407 22.00 18.67 -6.72
N GLU A 408 21.05 19.60 -6.56
CA GLU A 408 21.00 20.52 -5.39
C GLU A 408 19.93 20.14 -4.36
N ILE A 409 19.08 19.15 -4.66
CA ILE A 409 17.94 18.77 -3.82
C ILE A 409 18.08 17.28 -3.46
N GLY A 410 18.31 17.00 -2.18
CA GLY A 410 18.47 15.63 -1.70
C GLY A 410 17.16 14.83 -1.72
N LEU A 411 17.25 13.51 -1.90
CA LEU A 411 16.11 12.60 -1.78
C LEU A 411 16.14 11.91 -0.41
N HIS A 412 15.21 12.22 0.49
CA HIS A 412 15.10 11.55 1.80
C HIS A 412 14.20 10.32 1.68
N ALA A 413 14.79 9.13 1.75
CA ALA A 413 14.07 7.87 1.62
C ALA A 413 14.70 6.71 2.40
N ASP A 414 13.88 6.05 3.22
CA ASP A 414 14.23 4.81 3.93
C ASP A 414 13.85 3.57 3.12
N ASP A 415 13.98 3.70 1.81
CA ASP A 415 13.84 2.64 0.83
C ASP A 415 15.10 2.64 -0.03
N LEU A 416 16.04 1.74 0.29
CA LEU A 416 17.28 1.61 -0.48
C LEU A 416 17.01 1.25 -1.94
N GLY A 417 15.96 0.46 -2.22
CA GLY A 417 15.58 0.09 -3.58
C GLY A 417 15.21 1.32 -4.41
N LEU A 418 14.41 2.22 -3.83
CA LEU A 418 14.07 3.50 -4.46
C LEU A 418 15.31 4.37 -4.70
N ARG A 419 16.20 4.50 -3.71
CA ARG A 419 17.43 5.31 -3.86
C ARG A 419 18.35 4.77 -4.96
N ARG A 420 18.48 3.45 -5.06
CA ARG A 420 19.25 2.81 -6.14
C ARG A 420 18.62 3.03 -7.51
N LEU A 421 17.29 2.93 -7.60
CA LEU A 421 16.57 3.20 -8.83
C LEU A 421 16.77 4.66 -9.28
N ALA A 422 16.65 5.61 -8.34
CA ALA A 422 16.91 7.03 -8.59
C ALA A 422 18.34 7.28 -9.10
N GLY A 423 19.33 6.63 -8.48
CA GLY A 423 20.73 6.69 -8.90
C GLY A 423 20.95 6.11 -10.30
N TRP A 424 20.33 4.97 -10.61
CA TRP A 424 20.48 4.31 -11.91
C TRP A 424 19.78 5.06 -13.05
N GLU A 425 18.55 5.54 -12.82
CA GLU A 425 17.76 6.19 -13.88
C GLU A 425 18.11 7.65 -14.10
N ARG A 426 18.49 8.36 -13.03
CA ARG A 426 18.65 9.83 -13.05
C ARG A 426 19.96 10.34 -12.46
N ASN A 427 20.84 9.46 -11.99
CA ASN A 427 22.05 9.86 -11.27
C ASN A 427 21.73 10.76 -10.06
N VAL A 428 20.58 10.52 -9.42
CA VAL A 428 20.15 11.21 -8.21
C VAL A 428 20.55 10.34 -7.02
N ALA A 429 21.40 10.89 -6.15
CA ALA A 429 21.71 10.28 -4.88
C ALA A 429 20.64 10.66 -3.84
N GLY A 430 20.46 9.80 -2.85
CA GLY A 430 19.51 10.01 -1.77
C GLY A 430 20.08 9.51 -0.45
N PHE A 431 19.46 9.92 0.64
CA PHE A 431 19.93 9.66 1.98
C PHE A 431 18.82 9.07 2.86
N SER A 432 19.24 8.33 3.87
CA SER A 432 18.35 7.72 4.85
C SER A 432 18.09 8.61 6.06
N THR A 433 17.10 8.24 6.88
CA THR A 433 16.90 8.80 8.20
C THR A 433 18.12 8.61 9.10
N TYR A 434 18.91 7.53 8.94
CA TYR A 434 20.17 7.40 9.67
C TYR A 434 21.13 8.55 9.33
N ALA A 435 21.34 8.84 8.05
CA ALA A 435 22.19 9.95 7.63
C ALA A 435 21.64 11.30 8.11
N LEU A 436 20.32 11.50 8.07
CA LEU A 436 19.66 12.68 8.62
C LEU A 436 19.96 12.87 10.12
N LEU A 437 19.88 11.80 10.92
CA LEU A 437 20.17 11.86 12.36
C LEU A 437 21.63 12.22 12.64
N GLN A 438 22.56 11.71 11.83
CA GLN A 438 23.98 12.09 11.92
C GLN A 438 24.18 13.58 11.65
N VAL A 439 23.59 14.11 10.58
CA VAL A 439 23.65 15.55 10.27
C VAL A 439 23.00 16.40 11.39
N ALA A 440 21.89 15.94 11.95
CA ALA A 440 21.25 16.61 13.09
C ALA A 440 22.13 16.65 14.33
N HIS A 441 22.85 15.56 14.61
CA HIS A 441 23.83 15.53 15.69
C HIS A 441 25.02 16.47 15.44
N GLU A 442 25.59 16.45 14.22
CA GLU A 442 26.67 17.37 13.83
C GLU A 442 26.27 18.85 13.98
N ARG A 443 25.01 19.16 13.66
CA ARG A 443 24.40 20.50 13.82
C ARG A 443 23.92 20.77 15.25
N ARG A 444 24.18 19.87 16.20
CA ARG A 444 23.83 19.97 17.63
C ARG A 444 22.33 20.11 17.88
N LEU A 445 21.50 19.61 16.97
CA LEU A 445 20.06 19.49 17.17
C LEU A 445 19.70 18.24 17.97
N LEU A 446 20.59 17.24 17.97
CA LEU A 446 20.53 16.04 18.79
C LEU A 446 21.81 15.90 19.62
N SER A 447 21.68 15.58 20.89
CA SER A 447 22.78 15.09 21.72
C SER A 447 23.24 13.70 21.26
N GLU A 448 24.45 13.31 21.65
CA GLU A 448 24.96 11.94 21.44
C GLU A 448 24.00 10.88 22.01
N ASP A 449 23.37 11.18 23.16
CA ASP A 449 22.45 10.28 23.82
C ASP A 449 21.12 10.11 23.08
N GLU A 450 20.62 11.17 22.46
CA GLU A 450 19.43 11.13 21.61
C GLU A 450 19.75 10.39 20.30
N LEU A 451 20.86 10.72 19.64
CA LEU A 451 21.31 10.03 18.43
C LEU A 451 21.35 8.51 18.63
N ARG A 452 22.03 8.04 19.68
CA ARG A 452 22.15 6.61 19.97
C ARG A 452 20.80 5.96 20.26
N ARG A 453 19.90 6.65 20.99
CA ARG A 453 18.55 6.16 21.26
C ARG A 453 17.76 5.97 19.95
N HIS A 454 17.83 6.93 19.04
CA HIS A 454 17.14 6.83 17.75
C HIS A 454 17.74 5.76 16.84
N ILE A 455 19.07 5.58 16.83
CA ILE A 455 19.70 4.47 16.09
C ILE A 455 19.24 3.11 16.64
N THR A 456 19.22 2.92 17.97
CA THR A 456 18.68 1.70 18.57
C THR A 456 17.23 1.48 18.16
N ARG A 457 16.41 2.55 18.15
CA ARG A 457 15.01 2.47 17.72
C ARG A 457 14.86 2.09 16.24
N LEU A 458 15.72 2.59 15.35
CA LEU A 458 15.73 2.17 13.94
C LEU A 458 15.97 0.66 13.82
N ILE A 459 16.93 0.11 14.57
CA ILE A 459 17.23 -1.33 14.58
C ILE A 459 16.05 -2.13 15.13
N GLU A 460 15.36 -1.63 16.16
CA GLU A 460 14.15 -2.27 16.68
C GLU A 460 13.02 -2.35 15.67
N LEU A 461 12.91 -1.34 14.80
CA LEU A 461 11.97 -1.29 13.68
C LEU A 461 12.45 -2.12 12.47
N GLY A 462 13.49 -2.94 12.61
CA GLY A 462 13.96 -3.85 11.57
C GLY A 462 14.85 -3.21 10.50
N HIS A 463 15.30 -1.95 10.68
CA HIS A 463 16.25 -1.33 9.74
C HIS A 463 17.62 -2.03 9.83
N THR A 464 18.18 -2.38 8.67
CA THR A 464 19.47 -3.09 8.56
C THR A 464 20.51 -2.29 7.79
N PHE A 465 21.76 -2.74 7.84
CA PHE A 465 22.95 -2.04 7.30
C PHE A 465 23.27 -0.71 7.96
N LEU A 466 22.80 -0.53 9.18
CA LEU A 466 23.18 0.58 10.03
C LEU A 466 24.60 0.35 10.60
N PRO A 467 25.47 1.37 10.62
CA PRO A 467 26.75 1.30 11.32
C PRO A 467 26.53 1.08 12.82
N ILE A 468 27.15 0.02 13.35
CA ILE A 468 27.12 -0.33 14.78
C ILE A 468 28.54 -0.22 15.33
N ASP A 469 28.71 0.52 16.41
CA ASP A 469 29.96 0.61 17.16
C ASP A 469 29.86 -0.14 18.50
N ALA A 470 31.02 -0.35 19.14
CA ALA A 470 31.10 -1.05 20.43
C ALA A 470 30.33 -0.33 21.55
N ALA A 471 30.28 1.00 21.50
CA ALA A 471 29.62 1.82 22.51
C ALA A 471 28.09 1.71 22.44
N LEU A 472 27.51 1.65 21.23
CA LEU A 472 26.10 1.43 20.98
C LEU A 472 25.68 0.05 21.48
N LEU A 473 26.47 -0.98 21.16
CA LEU A 473 26.22 -2.35 21.59
C LEU A 473 26.29 -2.49 23.11
N TYR A 474 27.32 -1.91 23.75
CA TYR A 474 27.41 -1.85 25.21
C TYR A 474 26.21 -1.15 25.85
N ARG A 475 25.80 0.00 25.30
CA ARG A 475 24.67 0.77 25.82
C ARG A 475 23.36 0.00 25.73
N ALA A 476 23.09 -0.65 24.60
CA ALA A 476 21.90 -1.48 24.44
C ALA A 476 21.86 -2.60 25.50
N ILE A 477 23.01 -3.22 25.80
CA ILE A 477 23.12 -4.22 26.86
C ILE A 477 22.84 -3.60 28.24
N ALA A 478 23.41 -2.43 28.53
CA ALA A 478 23.21 -1.74 29.80
C ALA A 478 21.74 -1.32 30.02
N GLU A 479 21.06 -0.82 28.98
CA GLU A 479 19.64 -0.43 29.02
C GLU A 479 18.70 -1.63 29.25
N GLN A 480 19.11 -2.83 28.81
CA GLN A 480 18.40 -4.09 29.10
C GLN A 480 18.79 -4.71 30.45
N GLY A 481 19.42 -3.96 31.35
CA GLY A 481 19.85 -4.48 32.65
C GLY A 481 20.88 -5.61 32.53
N PHE A 482 21.73 -5.53 31.50
CA PHE A 482 22.75 -6.52 31.15
C PHE A 482 22.22 -7.89 30.73
N GLN A 483 20.94 -7.98 30.33
CA GLN A 483 20.37 -9.13 29.65
C GLN A 483 20.66 -9.06 28.13
N ILE A 484 20.95 -10.22 27.52
CA ILE A 484 21.29 -10.32 26.09
C ILE A 484 20.04 -10.75 25.31
N GLU A 485 19.05 -9.87 25.30
CA GLU A 485 17.73 -10.12 24.71
C GLU A 485 17.27 -8.95 23.83
N GLY A 486 16.18 -9.16 23.09
CA GLY A 486 15.47 -8.11 22.35
C GLY A 486 16.40 -7.26 21.44
N PRO A 487 16.58 -5.96 21.70
CA PRO A 487 17.41 -5.07 20.87
C PRO A 487 18.87 -5.53 20.74
N VAL A 488 19.44 -6.17 21.76
CA VAL A 488 20.83 -6.67 21.72
C VAL A 488 20.98 -7.79 20.71
N LEU A 489 20.01 -8.70 20.63
CA LEU A 489 20.02 -9.78 19.65
C LEU A 489 19.91 -9.22 18.23
N ARG A 490 19.05 -8.22 18.01
CA ARG A 490 18.93 -7.56 16.71
C ARG A 490 20.21 -6.86 16.26
N LEU A 491 20.91 -6.17 17.18
CA LEU A 491 22.23 -5.60 16.90
C LEU A 491 23.25 -6.67 16.48
N LEU A 492 23.25 -7.82 17.16
CA LEU A 492 24.10 -8.95 16.79
C LEU A 492 23.70 -9.56 15.44
N ASP A 493 22.42 -9.63 15.11
CA ASP A 493 21.93 -10.11 13.82
C ASP A 493 22.38 -9.20 12.66
N VAL A 494 22.34 -7.88 12.85
CA VAL A 494 22.90 -6.92 11.87
C VAL A 494 24.41 -7.15 11.69
N LEU A 495 25.17 -7.32 12.78
CA LEU A 495 26.61 -7.61 12.71
C LEU A 495 26.94 -8.97 12.10
N ALA A 496 26.03 -9.95 12.23
CA ALA A 496 26.17 -11.30 11.69
C ALA A 496 25.79 -11.42 10.21
N HIS A 497 25.07 -10.44 9.66
CA HIS A 497 24.61 -10.46 8.27
C HIS A 497 25.75 -10.71 7.27
N PRO A 498 25.64 -11.64 6.30
CA PRO A 498 26.77 -12.05 5.43
C PRO A 498 27.48 -10.93 4.68
N ALA A 499 26.78 -9.85 4.35
CA ALA A 499 27.35 -8.67 3.69
C ALA A 499 28.24 -7.79 4.59
N VAL A 500 28.23 -7.96 5.91
CA VAL A 500 29.07 -7.18 6.83
C VAL A 500 30.46 -7.80 6.93
N ILE A 501 31.50 -6.95 6.83
CA ILE A 501 32.90 -7.36 6.91
C ILE A 501 33.19 -8.01 8.27
N VAL A 502 33.73 -9.24 8.25
CA VAL A 502 33.96 -10.07 9.44
C VAL A 502 34.87 -9.36 10.45
N GLU A 503 35.94 -8.72 9.97
CA GLU A 503 36.90 -8.01 10.80
C GLU A 503 36.26 -6.88 11.60
N SER A 504 35.37 -6.12 10.95
CA SER A 504 34.62 -5.04 11.58
C SER A 504 33.63 -5.58 12.61
N ALA A 505 32.89 -6.63 12.26
CA ALA A 505 31.90 -7.23 13.16
C ALA A 505 32.57 -7.79 14.44
N VAL A 506 33.68 -8.49 14.29
CA VAL A 506 34.46 -9.01 15.43
C VAL A 506 35.02 -7.87 16.28
N ALA A 507 35.54 -6.81 15.66
CA ALA A 507 36.07 -5.65 16.39
C ALA A 507 35.02 -4.94 17.23
N VAL A 508 33.81 -4.79 16.71
CA VAL A 508 32.68 -4.21 17.45
C VAL A 508 32.30 -5.06 18.65
N VAL A 509 32.15 -6.39 18.47
CA VAL A 509 31.78 -7.29 19.56
C VAL A 509 32.88 -7.35 20.64
N VAL A 510 34.15 -7.46 20.24
CA VAL A 510 35.26 -7.50 21.19
C VAL A 510 35.41 -6.16 21.92
N GLY A 511 35.18 -5.04 21.23
CA GLY A 511 35.07 -3.73 21.85
C GLY A 511 33.98 -3.69 22.92
N ALA A 512 32.78 -4.18 22.62
CA ALA A 512 31.69 -4.23 23.59
C ALA A 512 31.99 -5.15 24.79
N ILE A 513 32.67 -6.29 24.57
CA ILE A 513 33.17 -7.15 25.65
C ILE A 513 34.11 -6.39 26.57
N ARG A 514 35.02 -5.58 26.01
CA ARG A 514 35.94 -4.75 26.79
C ARG A 514 35.19 -3.72 27.63
N GLU A 515 34.20 -3.03 27.06
CA GLU A 515 33.36 -2.08 27.81
C GLU A 515 32.58 -2.76 28.95
N LEU A 516 32.02 -3.95 28.71
CA LEU A 516 31.36 -4.77 29.75
C LEU A 516 32.33 -5.16 30.86
N ALA A 517 33.55 -5.57 30.52
CA ALA A 517 34.57 -5.96 31.49
C ALA A 517 35.05 -4.77 32.36
N LEU A 518 35.11 -3.58 31.78
CA LEU A 518 35.46 -2.35 32.50
C LEU A 518 34.31 -1.86 33.41
N SER A 519 33.05 -2.17 33.07
CA SER A 519 31.87 -1.81 33.85
C SER A 519 31.67 -2.71 35.09
N PRO A 520 31.55 -2.16 36.32
CA PRO A 520 31.29 -2.96 37.52
C PRO A 520 30.02 -3.82 37.43
N LEU A 521 28.96 -3.28 36.81
CA LEU A 521 27.69 -3.98 36.62
C LEU A 521 27.73 -4.93 35.41
N GLY A 522 28.57 -4.64 34.41
CA GLY A 522 28.63 -5.40 33.15
C GLY A 522 29.46 -6.67 33.20
N ARG A 523 30.37 -6.82 34.17
CA ARG A 523 31.26 -8.00 34.27
C ARG A 523 30.51 -9.33 34.29
N GLY A 524 29.34 -9.38 34.95
CA GLY A 524 28.51 -10.58 35.01
C GLY A 524 28.00 -11.05 33.64
N ALA A 525 27.83 -10.13 32.69
CA ALA A 525 27.30 -10.43 31.36
C ALA A 525 28.37 -10.86 30.35
N VAL A 526 29.66 -10.66 30.62
CA VAL A 526 30.77 -10.92 29.68
C VAL A 526 30.71 -12.34 29.10
N GLY A 527 30.54 -13.36 29.95
CA GLY A 527 30.50 -14.75 29.50
C GLY A 527 29.27 -15.10 28.65
N ALA A 528 28.09 -14.61 29.06
CA ALA A 528 26.84 -14.84 28.33
C ALA A 528 26.87 -14.14 26.96
N PHE A 529 27.27 -12.87 26.95
CA PHE A 529 27.40 -12.07 25.72
C PHE A 529 28.40 -12.69 24.75
N THR A 530 29.57 -13.12 25.22
CA THR A 530 30.58 -13.81 24.39
C THR A 530 30.00 -15.03 23.70
N THR A 531 29.26 -15.86 24.44
CA THR A 531 28.67 -17.11 23.92
C THR A 531 27.65 -16.82 22.82
N ILE A 532 26.72 -15.89 23.10
CA ILE A 532 25.65 -15.53 22.17
C ILE A 532 26.23 -14.84 20.92
N ALA A 533 27.20 -13.94 21.10
CA ALA A 533 27.80 -13.25 19.97
C ALA A 533 28.59 -14.19 19.04
N LEU A 534 29.31 -15.18 19.58
CA LEU A 534 29.98 -16.20 18.76
C LEU A 534 28.96 -17.04 17.98
N ASP A 535 27.87 -17.47 18.62
CA ASP A 535 26.84 -18.26 17.95
C ASP A 535 26.18 -17.48 16.81
N ARG A 536 25.81 -16.21 17.05
CA ARG A 536 25.22 -15.34 16.03
C ARG A 536 26.18 -15.05 14.88
N LEU A 537 27.42 -14.62 15.18
CA LEU A 537 28.39 -14.28 14.14
C LEU A 537 28.74 -15.47 13.23
N THR A 538 28.67 -16.70 13.76
CA THR A 538 29.02 -17.92 13.02
C THR A 538 27.84 -18.59 12.32
N GLY A 539 26.62 -18.06 12.42
CA GLY A 539 25.41 -18.69 11.87
C GLY A 539 25.50 -19.03 10.38
N GLU A 540 25.82 -18.04 9.54
CA GLU A 540 25.94 -18.20 8.08
C GLU A 540 27.38 -17.99 7.57
N ARG A 541 28.36 -17.95 8.48
CA ARG A 541 29.75 -17.59 8.18
C ARG A 541 30.74 -18.69 8.53
N GLU A 542 31.94 -18.59 7.97
CA GLU A 542 33.00 -19.58 8.19
C GLU A 542 33.52 -19.52 9.64
N VAL A 543 33.25 -20.60 10.38
CA VAL A 543 33.46 -20.69 11.83
C VAL A 543 34.93 -20.49 12.22
N ALA A 544 35.87 -21.11 11.50
CA ALA A 544 37.27 -21.10 11.91
C ALA A 544 37.90 -19.72 11.76
N SER A 545 37.58 -18.97 10.70
CA SER A 545 38.07 -17.59 10.55
C SER A 545 37.52 -16.66 11.63
N ILE A 546 36.24 -16.76 11.97
CA ILE A 546 35.64 -15.94 13.04
C ILE A 546 36.30 -16.25 14.37
N VAL A 547 36.35 -17.52 14.78
CA VAL A 547 36.94 -17.91 16.06
C VAL A 547 38.40 -17.48 16.16
N ARG A 548 39.19 -17.68 15.11
CA ARG A 548 40.61 -17.27 15.08
C ARG A 548 40.75 -15.77 15.26
N LEU A 549 39.99 -14.98 14.51
CA LEU A 549 40.05 -13.52 14.58
C LEU A 549 39.54 -12.99 15.92
N PHE A 550 38.46 -13.57 16.43
CA PHE A 550 37.88 -13.23 17.71
C PHE A 550 38.87 -13.48 18.85
N ALA A 551 39.50 -14.65 18.89
CA ALA A 551 40.52 -14.98 19.89
C ALA A 551 41.72 -14.03 19.83
N GLN A 552 42.20 -13.70 18.62
CA GLN A 552 43.29 -12.74 18.42
C GLN A 552 42.94 -11.36 18.97
N GLN A 553 41.75 -10.84 18.65
CA GLN A 553 41.33 -9.52 19.10
C GLN A 553 41.04 -9.47 20.60
N VAL A 554 40.44 -10.52 21.18
CA VAL A 554 40.24 -10.66 22.63
C VAL A 554 41.56 -10.61 23.39
N ASN A 555 42.60 -11.30 22.90
CA ASN A 555 43.93 -11.29 23.51
C ASN A 555 44.53 -9.88 23.55
N ALA A 556 44.28 -9.07 22.51
CA ALA A 556 44.72 -7.68 22.49
C ALA A 556 43.87 -6.79 23.42
N ALA A 557 42.55 -6.89 23.34
CA ALA A 557 41.61 -6.00 24.02
C ALA A 557 41.54 -6.21 25.54
N LEU A 558 41.71 -7.44 26.02
CA LEU A 558 41.60 -7.81 27.45
C LEU A 558 42.95 -8.10 28.11
N ARG A 559 44.08 -7.73 27.48
CA ARG A 559 45.44 -7.99 28.01
C ARG A 559 45.64 -7.51 29.45
N LEU A 560 44.95 -6.43 29.85
CA LEU A 560 45.04 -5.84 31.19
C LEU A 560 43.89 -6.25 32.13
N LEU A 561 43.01 -7.16 31.70
CA LEU A 561 41.84 -7.64 32.41
C LEU A 561 41.89 -9.18 32.52
N PRO A 562 42.85 -9.74 33.29
CA PRO A 562 43.17 -11.17 33.24
C PRO A 562 42.02 -12.09 33.70
N ARG A 563 41.16 -11.63 34.61
CA ARG A 563 40.01 -12.42 35.07
C ARG A 563 38.97 -12.57 33.95
N GLU A 564 38.60 -11.46 33.34
CA GLU A 564 37.62 -11.43 32.26
C GLU A 564 38.19 -12.08 30.99
N HIS A 565 39.50 -11.94 30.74
CA HIS A 565 40.19 -12.66 29.67
C HIS A 565 40.04 -14.18 29.79
N VAL A 566 40.27 -14.76 30.99
CA VAL A 566 40.07 -16.20 31.23
C VAL A 566 38.63 -16.62 30.95
N VAL A 567 37.64 -15.86 31.44
CA VAL A 567 36.22 -16.14 31.20
C VAL A 567 35.91 -16.18 29.70
N VAL A 568 36.40 -15.22 28.92
CA VAL A 568 36.16 -15.17 27.47
C VAL A 568 36.86 -16.32 26.76
N GLN A 569 38.10 -16.68 27.13
CA GLN A 569 38.83 -17.81 26.55
C GLN A 569 38.13 -19.15 26.82
N GLU A 570 37.62 -19.36 28.03
CA GLU A 570 36.83 -20.56 28.37
C GLU A 570 35.58 -20.68 27.49
N ARG A 571 34.89 -19.57 27.22
CA ARG A 571 33.72 -19.55 26.32
C ARG A 571 34.10 -19.83 24.86
N ILE A 572 35.22 -19.28 24.38
CA ILE A 572 35.73 -19.58 23.04
C ILE A 572 36.05 -21.08 22.91
N SER A 573 36.75 -21.66 23.88
CA SER A 573 37.10 -23.09 23.86
C SER A 573 35.85 -23.97 23.87
N ALA A 574 34.91 -23.69 24.78
CA ALA A 574 33.66 -24.44 24.88
C ALA A 574 32.83 -24.36 23.59
N PHE A 575 32.83 -23.21 22.91
CA PHE A 575 32.17 -23.03 21.63
C PHE A 575 32.82 -23.87 20.51
N VAL A 576 34.15 -23.88 20.43
CA VAL A 576 34.89 -24.71 19.46
C VAL A 576 34.61 -26.19 19.68
N ASP A 577 34.65 -26.64 20.94
CA ASP A 577 34.37 -28.04 21.29
C ASP A 577 32.94 -28.44 20.94
N ALA A 578 31.98 -27.51 21.02
CA ALA A 578 30.60 -27.74 20.66
C ALA A 578 30.38 -27.82 19.14
N LYS A 579 31.09 -27.02 18.33
CA LYS A 579 30.99 -27.05 16.86
C LYS A 579 31.79 -28.18 16.21
N ALA A 580 32.73 -28.80 16.94
CA ALA A 580 33.49 -29.95 16.48
C ALA A 580 32.76 -31.30 16.66
N LYS A 581 31.68 -31.32 17.44
CA LYS A 581 30.77 -32.46 17.61
C LYS A 581 29.61 -32.35 16.63
#